data_AF-A0A7C4HCL1-F1
#
_entry.id   AF-A0A7C4HCL1-F1
#
_cell.length_a   1.000
_cell.length_b   1.000
_cell.length_c   1.000
_cell.angle_alpha   90.00
_cell.angle_beta   90.00
_cell.angle_gamma   90.00
#
_symmetry.space_group_name_H-M   'P 1'
#
loop_
_entity.id
_entity.type
_entity.pdbx_description
1 polymer ?
#
loop_
_entity_poly.entity_id
_entity_poly.type
_entity_poly.pdbx_seq_one_letter_code
_entity_poly.pdbx_strand_id
1 'polypeptide(L)'
;MTLEGKVKVSLRLLKNLGSLTGVAKLTRMHNALSVAVGLEKIGVIEFLEEPKSLKEVADFIGDVKRLDLLEAMFEALVEEKVLKKVDGRYTVNVSQLEKLKAMRRTNPYFKEYEVFTAGFEGVMNEVMIDVLRGRDFDFVSPEVATILYFQTSSKIYALGRELLLELGGGKGLKGKKILDLGCGFGTEPITILKYLDFDCHLICADFFPNVVDECMHTTI
;
A
#
# COMPACT_ATOMS: atom_id res chain seq x y z
N MET A 1 9.08 23.04 9.55
CA MET A 1 9.25 23.32 8.11
C MET A 1 8.49 24.61 7.80
N THR A 2 9.12 25.60 7.16
CA THR A 2 8.47 26.90 6.88
C THR A 2 7.36 26.75 5.84
N LEU A 3 6.38 27.68 5.83
CA LEU A 3 5.30 27.72 4.84
C LEU A 3 5.85 27.72 3.40
N GLU A 4 6.93 28.48 3.19
CA GLU A 4 7.69 28.52 1.95
C GLU A 4 8.30 27.17 1.56
N GLY A 5 8.76 26.39 2.55
CA GLY A 5 9.26 25.03 2.37
C GLY A 5 8.15 24.04 2.00
N LYS A 6 6.98 24.12 2.66
CA LYS A 6 5.79 23.33 2.32
C LYS A 6 5.34 23.62 0.87
N VAL A 7 5.22 24.89 0.52
CA VAL A 7 4.83 25.33 -0.85
C VAL A 7 5.87 24.91 -1.89
N LYS A 8 7.17 24.95 -1.60
CA LYS A 8 8.23 24.44 -2.51
C LYS A 8 8.17 22.93 -2.71
N VAL A 9 7.84 22.17 -1.66
CA VAL A 9 7.67 20.71 -1.74
C VAL A 9 6.39 20.37 -2.51
N SER A 10 5.27 21.03 -2.22
CA SER A 10 4.00 20.89 -2.95
C SER A 10 4.15 21.28 -4.42
N LEU A 11 4.83 22.38 -4.73
CA LEU A 11 5.14 22.80 -6.10
C LEU A 11 6.15 21.88 -6.79
N ARG A 12 7.05 21.22 -6.05
CA ARG A 12 7.93 20.16 -6.61
C ARG A 12 7.14 18.89 -6.90
N LEU A 13 6.22 18.48 -6.03
CA LEU A 13 5.30 17.36 -6.26
C LEU A 13 4.36 17.64 -7.45
N LEU A 14 3.87 18.88 -7.58
CA LEU A 14 3.02 19.32 -8.69
C LEU A 14 3.80 19.58 -9.99
N LYS A 15 5.02 20.14 -9.96
CA LYS A 15 5.91 20.21 -11.15
C LYS A 15 6.30 18.82 -11.66
N ASN A 16 6.29 17.86 -10.76
CA ASN A 16 6.41 16.44 -11.03
C ASN A 16 5.08 15.81 -11.48
N LEU A 17 4.08 16.54 -11.96
CA LEU A 17 2.91 15.92 -12.61
C LEU A 17 3.29 15.26 -13.96
N GLY A 18 4.36 15.71 -14.63
CA GLY A 18 5.04 14.91 -15.67
C GLY A 18 5.74 13.65 -15.13
N SER A 19 5.84 13.54 -13.80
CA SER A 19 6.30 12.39 -13.03
C SER A 19 5.15 11.54 -12.46
N LEU A 20 3.87 11.81 -12.73
CA LEU A 20 2.79 10.87 -12.38
C LEU A 20 3.06 9.49 -13.00
N THR A 21 3.64 9.45 -14.19
CA THR A 21 4.12 8.21 -14.83
C THR A 21 5.31 7.59 -14.09
N GLY A 22 6.21 8.41 -13.55
CA GLY A 22 7.35 8.01 -12.73
C GLY A 22 6.95 7.50 -11.34
N VAL A 23 6.02 8.17 -10.66
CA VAL A 23 5.44 7.77 -9.38
C VAL A 23 4.61 6.51 -9.58
N ALA A 24 3.73 6.46 -10.58
CA ALA A 24 2.98 5.24 -10.90
C ALA A 24 3.91 4.07 -11.19
N LYS A 25 5.00 4.30 -11.93
CA LYS A 25 6.03 3.27 -12.16
C LYS A 25 6.71 2.85 -10.86
N LEU A 26 7.11 3.78 -10.00
CA LEU A 26 7.72 3.46 -8.71
C LEU A 26 6.76 2.70 -7.80
N THR A 27 5.47 3.05 -7.80
CA THR A 27 4.41 2.30 -7.08
C THR A 27 4.29 0.88 -7.61
N ARG A 28 4.22 0.69 -8.93
CA ARG A 28 4.15 -0.67 -9.50
C ARG A 28 5.39 -1.49 -9.16
N MET A 29 6.59 -0.91 -9.28
CA MET A 29 7.84 -1.56 -8.88
C MET A 29 7.87 -1.92 -7.39
N HIS A 30 7.35 -1.04 -6.53
CA HIS A 30 7.23 -1.30 -5.09
C HIS A 30 6.22 -2.42 -4.81
N ASN A 31 5.04 -2.39 -5.43
CA ASN A 31 4.03 -3.43 -5.29
C ASN A 31 4.56 -4.79 -5.77
N ALA A 32 5.24 -4.83 -6.92
CA ALA A 32 5.89 -6.02 -7.43
C ALA A 32 6.95 -6.55 -6.45
N LEU A 33 7.73 -5.67 -5.83
CA LEU A 33 8.67 -6.08 -4.78
C LEU A 33 7.94 -6.67 -3.57
N SER A 34 6.89 -6.02 -3.06
CA SER A 34 6.13 -6.48 -1.91
C SER A 34 5.49 -7.86 -2.15
N VAL A 35 4.92 -8.08 -3.34
CA VAL A 35 4.42 -9.40 -3.76
C VAL A 35 5.56 -10.42 -3.84
N ALA A 36 6.68 -10.07 -4.46
CA ALA A 36 7.82 -10.97 -4.59
C ALA A 36 8.40 -11.38 -3.23
N VAL A 37 8.47 -10.45 -2.27
CA VAL A 37 8.89 -10.73 -0.89
C VAL A 37 7.90 -11.66 -0.19
N GLY A 38 6.60 -11.46 -0.38
CA GLY A 38 5.58 -12.39 0.10
C GLY A 38 5.73 -13.80 -0.48
N LEU A 39 5.99 -13.90 -1.79
CA LEU A 39 6.25 -15.17 -2.48
C LEU A 39 7.56 -15.85 -2.04
N GLU A 40 8.61 -15.07 -1.76
CA GLU A 40 9.89 -15.55 -1.21
C GLU A 40 9.69 -16.16 0.18
N LYS A 41 8.89 -15.51 1.04
CA LYS A 41 8.57 -16.03 2.37
C LYS A 41 7.89 -17.39 2.38
N ILE A 42 7.16 -17.71 1.32
CA ILE A 42 6.42 -18.97 1.19
C ILE A 42 7.16 -19.98 0.28
N GLY A 43 8.39 -19.67 -0.13
CA GLY A 43 9.27 -20.56 -0.91
C GLY A 43 9.00 -20.59 -2.41
N VAL A 44 8.10 -19.76 -2.93
CA VAL A 44 7.72 -19.78 -4.36
C VAL A 44 8.85 -19.20 -5.22
N ILE A 45 9.59 -18.20 -4.74
CA ILE A 45 10.68 -17.59 -5.52
C ILE A 45 11.81 -18.61 -5.76
N GLU A 46 12.18 -19.37 -4.74
CA GLU A 46 13.15 -20.46 -4.79
C GLU A 46 12.65 -21.59 -5.70
N PHE A 47 11.36 -21.94 -5.61
CA PHE A 47 10.76 -22.95 -6.49
C PHE A 47 10.79 -22.55 -7.97
N LEU A 48 10.85 -21.24 -8.28
CA LEU A 48 10.92 -20.66 -9.62
C LEU A 48 12.35 -20.43 -10.15
N GLU A 49 13.38 -20.93 -9.45
CA GLU A 49 14.76 -20.98 -9.99
C GLU A 49 14.81 -21.75 -11.32
N GLU A 50 13.93 -22.74 -11.48
CA GLU A 50 13.66 -23.42 -12.74
C GLU A 50 12.30 -22.99 -13.34
N PRO A 51 12.11 -23.06 -14.67
CA PRO A 51 10.82 -22.74 -15.28
C PRO A 51 9.68 -23.65 -14.81
N LYS A 52 8.64 -23.07 -14.18
CA LYS A 52 7.42 -23.78 -13.73
C LYS A 52 6.16 -23.23 -14.38
N SER A 53 5.19 -24.07 -14.69
CA SER A 53 3.85 -23.65 -15.08
C SER A 53 3.08 -23.08 -13.87
N LEU A 54 2.04 -22.29 -14.14
CA LEU A 54 1.16 -21.78 -13.09
C LEU A 54 0.53 -22.90 -12.25
N LYS A 55 0.21 -24.04 -12.88
CA LYS A 55 -0.32 -25.23 -12.20
C LYS A 55 0.70 -25.83 -11.23
N GLU A 56 1.96 -26.00 -11.65
CA GLU A 56 3.02 -26.51 -10.77
C GLU A 56 3.21 -25.61 -9.54
N VAL A 57 3.09 -24.29 -9.70
CA VAL A 57 3.14 -23.34 -8.59
C VAL A 57 1.91 -23.45 -7.69
N ALA A 58 0.72 -23.57 -8.25
CA ALA A 58 -0.51 -23.74 -7.48
C ALA A 58 -0.47 -25.05 -6.66
N ASP A 59 0.04 -26.12 -7.25
CA ASP A 59 0.25 -27.41 -6.58
C ASP A 59 1.29 -27.29 -5.45
N PHE A 60 2.36 -26.52 -5.65
CA PHE A 60 3.37 -26.23 -4.62
C PHE A 60 2.80 -25.43 -3.43
N ILE A 61 1.98 -24.40 -3.69
CA ILE A 61 1.33 -23.61 -2.63
C ILE A 61 0.28 -24.46 -1.88
N GLY A 62 -0.43 -25.34 -2.60
CA GLY A 62 -1.43 -26.25 -2.05
C GLY A 62 -2.80 -25.61 -1.78
N ASP A 63 -3.87 -26.35 -2.12
CA ASP A 63 -5.29 -25.95 -1.99
C ASP A 63 -5.64 -24.61 -2.64
N VAL A 64 -4.93 -24.20 -3.71
CA VAL A 64 -5.24 -22.94 -4.42
C VAL A 64 -6.57 -23.08 -5.15
N LYS A 65 -7.56 -22.28 -4.74
CA LYS A 65 -8.90 -22.20 -5.34
C LYS A 65 -9.07 -20.98 -6.25
N ARG A 66 -8.25 -19.95 -6.04
CA ARG A 66 -8.28 -18.68 -6.78
C ARG A 66 -7.12 -18.57 -7.76
N LEU A 67 -7.13 -19.44 -8.77
CA LEU A 67 -6.11 -19.44 -9.84
C LEU A 67 -6.10 -18.12 -10.63
N ASP A 68 -7.25 -17.46 -10.74
CA ASP A 68 -7.40 -16.13 -11.35
C ASP A 68 -6.50 -15.08 -10.67
N LEU A 69 -6.48 -15.10 -9.33
CA LEU A 69 -5.68 -14.16 -8.55
C LEU A 69 -4.19 -14.51 -8.61
N LEU A 70 -3.84 -15.80 -8.57
CA LEU A 70 -2.46 -16.25 -8.71
C LEU A 70 -1.88 -15.86 -10.08
N GLU A 71 -2.67 -16.04 -11.15
CA GLU A 71 -2.29 -15.61 -12.49
C GLU A 71 -2.08 -14.10 -12.55
N ALA A 72 -3.03 -13.31 -12.04
CA ALA A 72 -2.92 -11.84 -12.04
C ALA A 72 -1.68 -11.36 -11.28
N MET A 73 -1.34 -11.98 -10.14
CA MET A 73 -0.12 -11.68 -9.40
C MET A 73 1.14 -11.97 -10.24
N PHE A 74 1.18 -13.11 -10.92
CA PHE A 74 2.32 -13.50 -11.75
C PHE A 74 2.47 -12.60 -12.98
N GLU A 75 1.37 -12.24 -13.63
CA GLU A 75 1.41 -11.30 -14.76
C GLU A 75 1.91 -9.92 -14.30
N ALA A 76 1.49 -9.41 -13.14
CA ALA A 76 2.03 -8.16 -12.59
C ALA A 76 3.55 -8.23 -12.34
N LEU A 77 4.06 -9.39 -11.89
CA LEU A 77 5.50 -9.60 -11.72
C LEU A 77 6.24 -9.73 -13.07
N VAL A 78 5.59 -10.27 -14.10
CA VAL A 78 6.14 -10.33 -15.47
C VAL A 78 6.23 -8.92 -16.07
N GLU A 79 5.20 -8.09 -15.90
CA GLU A 79 5.18 -6.70 -16.37
C GLU A 79 6.34 -5.88 -15.79
N GLU A 80 6.62 -6.04 -14.50
CA GLU A 80 7.74 -5.39 -13.81
C GLU A 80 9.06 -6.17 -13.92
N LYS A 81 9.09 -7.21 -14.77
CA LYS A 81 10.24 -8.03 -15.15
C LYS A 81 10.88 -8.81 -13.99
N VAL A 82 10.17 -8.95 -12.88
CA VAL A 82 10.59 -9.76 -11.73
C VAL A 82 10.50 -11.25 -12.07
N LEU A 83 9.47 -11.63 -12.84
CA LEU A 83 9.37 -12.94 -13.47
C LEU A 83 9.59 -12.82 -14.98
N LYS A 84 10.02 -13.92 -15.61
CA LYS A 84 10.01 -14.11 -17.06
C LYS A 84 9.00 -15.19 -17.40
N LYS A 85 8.18 -14.97 -18.42
CA LYS A 85 7.25 -15.96 -18.97
C LYS A 85 7.75 -16.41 -20.35
N VAL A 86 8.07 -17.69 -20.49
CA VAL A 86 8.52 -18.33 -21.75
C VAL A 86 7.71 -19.61 -21.92
N ASP A 87 7.03 -19.75 -23.06
CA ASP A 87 6.19 -20.92 -23.38
C ASP A 87 5.19 -21.29 -22.28
N GLY A 88 4.58 -20.29 -21.64
CA GLY A 88 3.61 -20.47 -20.55
C GLY A 88 4.22 -20.88 -19.21
N ARG A 89 5.56 -20.89 -19.08
CA ARG A 89 6.27 -21.19 -17.84
C ARG A 89 6.95 -19.94 -17.29
N TYR A 90 7.00 -19.84 -15.97
CA TYR A 90 7.52 -18.72 -15.21
C TYR A 90 8.87 -19.10 -14.59
N THR A 91 9.81 -18.16 -14.59
CA THR A 91 11.09 -18.26 -13.88
C THR A 91 11.47 -16.91 -13.28
N VAL A 92 12.18 -16.93 -12.15
CA VAL A 92 12.60 -15.69 -11.48
C VAL A 92 13.71 -14.99 -12.27
N ASN A 93 13.56 -13.67 -12.43
CA ASN A 93 14.64 -12.81 -12.91
C ASN A 93 15.43 -12.26 -11.72
N VAL A 94 16.38 -13.06 -11.21
CA VAL A 94 17.19 -12.73 -10.02
C VAL A 94 17.81 -11.33 -10.11
N SER A 95 18.34 -10.95 -11.27
CA SER A 95 18.96 -9.63 -11.47
C SER A 95 17.98 -8.47 -11.24
N GLN A 96 16.73 -8.60 -11.72
CA GLN A 96 15.71 -7.56 -11.52
C GLN A 96 15.20 -7.57 -10.08
N LEU A 97 15.01 -8.75 -9.47
CA LEU A 97 14.60 -8.85 -8.06
C LEU A 97 15.63 -8.19 -7.14
N GLU A 98 16.91 -8.50 -7.31
CA GLU A 98 17.99 -7.90 -6.53
C GLU A 98 18.11 -6.39 -6.76
N LYS A 99 17.85 -5.92 -7.98
CA LYS A 99 17.77 -4.48 -8.25
C LYS A 99 16.65 -3.81 -7.45
N LEU A 100 15.46 -4.41 -7.37
CA LEU A 100 14.35 -3.88 -6.57
C LEU A 100 14.68 -3.91 -5.07
N LYS A 101 15.26 -5.00 -4.58
CA LYS A 101 15.76 -5.10 -3.18
C LYS A 101 16.82 -4.04 -2.88
N ALA A 102 17.73 -3.76 -3.81
CA ALA A 102 18.71 -2.69 -3.67
C ALA A 102 18.05 -1.30 -3.66
N MET A 103 17.03 -1.08 -4.50
CA MET A 103 16.24 0.15 -4.49
C MET A 103 15.52 0.35 -3.16
N ARG A 104 15.01 -0.71 -2.51
CA ARG A 104 14.43 -0.63 -1.16
C ARG A 104 15.37 0.03 -0.15
N ARG A 105 16.66 -0.27 -0.23
CA ARG A 105 17.69 0.26 0.70
C ARG A 105 18.18 1.66 0.36
N THR A 106 18.11 2.05 -0.91
CA THR A 106 18.83 3.23 -1.44
C THR A 106 17.91 4.33 -1.95
N ASN A 107 16.72 3.99 -2.45
CA ASN A 107 15.79 4.93 -3.04
C ASN A 107 14.88 5.55 -1.96
N PRO A 108 14.86 6.89 -1.80
CA PRO A 108 14.00 7.55 -0.81
C PRO A 108 12.51 7.22 -0.96
N TYR A 109 12.03 7.03 -2.21
CA TYR A 109 10.65 6.62 -2.44
C TYR A 109 10.37 5.28 -1.75
N PHE A 110 11.19 4.26 -1.99
CA PHE A 110 10.95 2.95 -1.40
C PHE A 110 11.07 2.95 0.13
N LYS A 111 11.93 3.80 0.70
CA LYS A 111 12.03 3.96 2.16
C LYS A 111 10.75 4.50 2.79
N GLU A 112 10.13 5.51 2.16
CA GLU A 112 8.86 6.05 2.67
C GLU A 112 7.71 5.04 2.57
N TYR A 113 7.82 4.06 1.68
CA TYR A 113 6.87 2.95 1.55
C TYR A 113 7.32 1.68 2.29
N GLU A 114 8.39 1.71 3.09
CA GLU A 114 8.89 0.54 3.80
C GLU A 114 7.84 -0.08 4.73
N VAL A 115 6.96 0.74 5.30
CA VAL A 115 5.83 0.29 6.13
C VAL A 115 4.91 -0.70 5.40
N PHE A 116 4.74 -0.55 4.08
CA PHE A 116 3.95 -1.48 3.27
C PHE A 116 4.68 -2.80 3.12
N THR A 117 5.95 -2.77 2.72
CA THR A 117 6.74 -4.02 2.56
C THR A 117 6.91 -4.75 3.90
N ALA A 118 7.05 -4.03 5.02
CA ALA A 118 7.12 -4.62 6.37
C ALA A 118 5.80 -5.31 6.75
N GLY A 119 4.64 -4.72 6.42
CA GLY A 119 3.35 -5.39 6.57
C GLY A 119 3.26 -6.67 5.74
N PHE A 120 3.83 -6.65 4.53
CA PHE A 120 3.89 -7.84 3.68
C PHE A 120 4.79 -8.95 4.23
N GLU A 121 5.91 -8.58 4.85
CA GLU A 121 6.85 -9.51 5.46
C GLU A 121 6.33 -10.16 6.76
N GLY A 122 5.46 -9.45 7.48
CA GLY A 122 4.97 -9.87 8.79
C GLY A 122 3.68 -10.68 8.76
N VAL A 123 2.68 -10.21 8.01
CA VAL A 123 1.30 -10.75 8.10
C VAL A 123 0.72 -11.10 6.73
N MET A 124 1.05 -10.34 5.67
CA MET A 124 0.34 -10.53 4.38
C MET A 124 0.68 -11.79 3.63
N ASN A 125 1.86 -12.37 3.84
CA ASN A 125 2.20 -13.63 3.18
C ASN A 125 1.19 -14.74 3.54
N GLU A 126 0.74 -14.78 4.79
CA GLU A 126 -0.28 -15.73 5.26
C GLU A 126 -1.67 -15.39 4.71
N VAL A 127 -2.08 -14.12 4.79
CA VAL A 127 -3.35 -13.62 4.23
C VAL A 127 -3.44 -13.91 2.73
N MET A 128 -2.36 -13.65 1.99
CA MET A 128 -2.27 -13.88 0.56
C MET A 128 -2.49 -15.36 0.24
N ILE A 129 -1.86 -16.28 0.97
CA ILE A 129 -2.12 -17.73 0.81
C ILE A 129 -3.58 -18.05 1.11
N ASP A 130 -4.12 -17.54 2.20
CA ASP A 130 -5.48 -17.83 2.61
C ASP A 130 -6.51 -17.34 1.57
N VAL A 131 -6.30 -16.15 0.99
CA VAL A 131 -7.09 -15.64 -0.14
C VAL A 131 -6.97 -16.56 -1.35
N LEU A 132 -5.74 -17.00 -1.70
CA LEU A 132 -5.53 -17.95 -2.79
C LEU A 132 -6.26 -19.28 -2.55
N ARG A 133 -6.39 -19.71 -1.30
CA ARG A 133 -7.13 -20.90 -0.85
C ARG A 133 -8.64 -20.68 -0.70
N GLY A 134 -9.12 -19.48 -1.06
CA GLY A 134 -10.54 -19.12 -1.10
C GLY A 134 -11.11 -18.69 0.25
N ARG A 135 -10.29 -18.28 1.22
CA ARG A 135 -10.80 -17.52 2.37
C ARG A 135 -11.15 -16.11 1.92
N ASP A 136 -12.24 -15.62 2.47
CA ASP A 136 -12.63 -14.22 2.37
C ASP A 136 -12.15 -13.48 3.61
N PHE A 137 -11.64 -12.27 3.41
CA PHE A 137 -11.29 -11.33 4.47
C PHE A 137 -12.20 -10.11 4.34
N ASP A 138 -12.79 -9.70 5.44
CA ASP A 138 -13.54 -8.45 5.50
C ASP A 138 -12.60 -7.28 5.86
N PHE A 139 -13.09 -6.06 5.70
CA PHE A 139 -12.31 -4.86 5.95
C PHE A 139 -11.88 -4.71 7.43
N VAL A 140 -12.58 -5.38 8.34
CA VAL A 140 -12.31 -5.36 9.78
C VAL A 140 -11.45 -6.54 10.24
N SER A 141 -11.08 -7.45 9.34
CA SER A 141 -10.19 -8.56 9.64
C SER A 141 -8.88 -7.97 10.20
N PRO A 142 -8.36 -8.47 11.34
CA PRO A 142 -7.21 -7.87 12.02
C PRO A 142 -6.02 -7.64 11.09
N GLU A 143 -5.80 -8.54 10.14
CA GLU A 143 -4.74 -8.47 9.16
C GLU A 143 -4.95 -7.31 8.18
N VAL A 144 -6.17 -7.14 7.66
CA VAL A 144 -6.53 -6.03 6.76
C VAL A 144 -6.47 -4.70 7.49
N ALA A 145 -7.03 -4.63 8.71
CA ALA A 145 -6.98 -3.46 9.57
C ALA A 145 -5.54 -3.04 9.90
N THR A 146 -4.66 -4.01 10.16
CA THR A 146 -3.23 -3.76 10.44
C THR A 146 -2.53 -3.09 9.25
N ILE A 147 -2.81 -3.52 8.02
CA ILE A 147 -2.24 -2.88 6.82
C ILE A 147 -2.70 -1.43 6.72
N LEU A 148 -4.02 -1.21 6.88
CA LEU A 148 -4.61 0.11 6.78
C LEU A 148 -4.00 1.03 7.82
N TYR A 149 -3.83 0.55 9.05
CA TYR A 149 -3.18 1.28 10.12
C TYR A 149 -1.72 1.65 9.76
N PHE A 150 -0.93 0.71 9.23
CA PHE A 150 0.44 0.98 8.79
C PHE A 150 0.48 1.99 7.64
N GLN A 151 -0.46 1.89 6.70
CA GLN A 151 -0.58 2.81 5.56
C GLN A 151 -0.94 4.22 6.00
N THR A 152 -2.00 4.37 6.81
CA THR A 152 -2.51 5.68 7.22
C THR A 152 -1.57 6.37 8.20
N SER A 153 -0.84 5.60 9.02
CA SER A 153 0.18 6.13 9.94
C SER A 153 1.46 6.61 9.24
N SER A 154 1.61 6.40 7.93
CA SER A 154 2.82 6.80 7.20
C SER A 154 2.89 8.32 7.00
N LYS A 155 4.12 8.86 7.04
CA LYS A 155 4.36 10.31 6.80
C LYS A 155 3.92 10.75 5.41
N ILE A 156 4.05 9.87 4.42
CA ILE A 156 3.66 10.15 3.03
C ILE A 156 2.15 10.24 2.88
N TYR A 157 1.39 9.41 3.61
CA TYR A 157 -0.06 9.50 3.68
C TYR A 157 -0.47 10.87 4.25
N ALA A 158 0.06 11.24 5.42
CA ALA A 158 -0.24 12.54 6.04
C ALA A 158 0.10 13.72 5.12
N LEU A 159 1.25 13.70 4.44
CA LEU A 159 1.64 14.73 3.48
C LEU A 159 0.68 14.81 2.29
N GLY A 160 0.28 13.66 1.74
CA GLY A 160 -0.68 13.59 0.64
C GLY A 160 -2.03 14.19 1.02
N ARG A 161 -2.51 13.89 2.24
CA ARG A 161 -3.76 14.43 2.78
C ARG A 161 -3.69 15.93 3.04
N GLU A 162 -2.62 16.42 3.67
CA GLU A 162 -2.39 17.87 3.80
C GLU A 162 -2.41 18.59 2.45
N LEU A 163 -1.78 18.00 1.43
CA LEU A 163 -1.76 18.56 0.08
C LEU A 163 -3.16 18.61 -0.55
N LEU A 164 -3.95 17.54 -0.41
CA LEU A 164 -5.33 17.52 -0.91
C LEU A 164 -6.19 18.58 -0.22
N LEU A 165 -6.02 18.76 1.10
CA LEU A 165 -6.70 19.81 1.85
C LEU A 165 -6.28 21.20 1.37
N GLU A 166 -4.99 21.47 1.15
CA GLU A 166 -4.53 22.76 0.61
C GLU A 166 -5.10 23.03 -0.79
N LEU A 167 -5.03 22.06 -1.69
CA LEU A 167 -5.52 22.19 -3.06
C LEU A 167 -7.04 22.33 -3.14
N GLY A 168 -7.76 21.68 -2.20
CA GLY A 168 -9.21 21.78 -2.07
C GLY A 168 -9.69 23.05 -1.38
N GLY A 169 -8.80 23.99 -1.03
CA GLY A 169 -9.19 25.23 -0.33
C GLY A 169 -9.54 24.99 1.15
N GLY A 170 -8.95 23.98 1.77
CA GLY A 170 -9.31 23.49 3.11
C GLY A 170 -9.24 24.55 4.20
N LYS A 171 -8.45 25.62 4.06
CA LYS A 171 -8.46 26.73 5.03
C LYS A 171 -9.82 27.43 5.15
N GLY A 172 -10.66 27.36 4.12
CA GLY A 172 -12.05 27.85 4.16
C GLY A 172 -13.00 26.99 4.99
N LEU A 173 -12.56 25.82 5.46
CA LEU A 173 -13.33 24.93 6.32
C LEU A 173 -13.21 25.27 7.81
N LYS A 174 -12.39 26.28 8.17
CA LYS A 174 -12.30 26.77 9.55
C LYS A 174 -13.65 27.28 10.08
N GLY A 175 -13.97 26.91 11.31
CA GLY A 175 -15.26 27.18 11.97
C GLY A 175 -16.46 26.45 11.36
N LYS A 176 -16.26 25.51 10.42
CA LYS A 176 -17.34 24.76 9.76
C LYS A 176 -17.59 23.42 10.43
N LYS A 177 -18.75 22.84 10.13
CA LYS A 177 -19.05 21.43 10.39
C LYS A 177 -18.61 20.60 9.19
N ILE A 178 -17.86 19.53 9.43
CA ILE A 178 -17.33 18.64 8.41
C ILE A 178 -17.84 17.24 8.72
N LEU A 179 -18.36 16.55 7.72
CA LEU A 179 -18.73 15.13 7.81
C LEU A 179 -17.65 14.31 7.10
N ASP A 180 -16.95 13.48 7.86
CA ASP A 180 -15.95 12.54 7.36
C ASP A 180 -16.58 11.14 7.27
N LEU A 181 -16.86 10.69 6.04
CA LEU A 181 -17.46 9.40 5.74
C LEU A 181 -16.37 8.38 5.40
N GLY A 182 -16.31 7.29 6.15
CA GLY A 182 -15.20 6.35 6.11
C GLY A 182 -13.99 6.88 6.88
N CYS A 183 -14.23 7.37 8.10
CA CYS A 183 -13.20 8.01 8.92
C CYS A 183 -12.03 7.09 9.29
N GLY A 184 -12.21 5.76 9.13
CA GLY A 184 -11.20 4.78 9.45
C GLY A 184 -10.79 4.86 10.92
N PHE A 185 -9.59 4.38 11.24
CA PHE A 185 -9.02 4.35 12.59
C PHE A 185 -8.47 5.72 13.05
N GLY A 186 -9.14 6.82 12.72
CA GLY A 186 -8.84 8.15 13.28
C GLY A 186 -7.69 8.94 12.65
N THR A 187 -6.90 8.37 11.73
CA THR A 187 -5.80 9.11 11.08
C THR A 187 -6.31 10.33 10.31
N GLU A 188 -7.28 10.15 9.41
CA GLU A 188 -7.83 11.24 8.59
C GLU A 188 -8.49 12.34 9.45
N PRO A 189 -9.34 12.01 10.43
CA PRO A 189 -9.84 12.97 11.40
C PRO A 189 -8.76 13.79 12.09
N ILE A 190 -7.70 13.15 12.58
CA ILE A 190 -6.59 13.85 13.24
C ILE A 190 -5.86 14.77 12.27
N THR A 191 -5.64 14.36 11.02
CA THR A 191 -5.05 15.21 9.99
C THR A 191 -5.90 16.45 9.72
N ILE A 192 -7.22 16.29 9.55
CA ILE A 192 -8.14 17.42 9.34
C ILE A 192 -8.13 18.37 10.54
N LEU A 193 -8.26 17.84 11.75
CA LEU A 193 -8.26 18.63 12.99
C LEU A 193 -6.96 19.43 13.14
N LYS A 194 -5.80 18.77 13.01
CA LYS A 194 -4.49 19.44 13.10
C LYS A 194 -4.30 20.49 11.99
N TYR A 195 -4.73 20.19 10.76
CA TYR A 195 -4.62 21.10 9.62
C TYR A 195 -5.45 22.38 9.77
N LEU A 196 -6.60 22.28 10.44
CA LEU A 196 -7.51 23.39 10.73
C LEU A 196 -7.26 24.05 12.09
N ASP A 197 -6.15 23.72 12.78
CA ASP A 197 -5.82 24.22 14.12
C ASP A 197 -6.95 23.95 15.15
N PHE A 198 -7.63 22.81 15.02
CA PHE A 198 -8.80 22.41 15.81
C PHE A 198 -10.00 23.36 15.71
N ASP A 199 -9.98 24.30 14.76
CA ASP A 199 -11.09 25.22 14.48
C ASP A 199 -12.05 24.60 13.46
N CYS A 200 -12.71 23.51 13.83
CA CYS A 200 -13.83 22.93 13.11
C CYS A 200 -14.64 22.00 14.03
N HIS A 201 -15.82 21.59 13.57
CA HIS A 201 -16.59 20.53 14.20
C HIS A 201 -16.65 19.32 13.26
N LEU A 202 -15.90 18.28 13.61
CA LEU A 202 -15.80 17.07 12.79
C LEU A 202 -16.81 16.03 13.27
N ILE A 203 -17.60 15.49 12.34
CA ILE A 203 -18.50 14.37 12.54
C ILE A 203 -17.89 13.19 11.79
N CYS A 204 -17.47 12.17 12.52
CA CYS A 204 -16.91 10.95 11.96
C CYS A 204 -17.99 9.89 11.81
N ALA A 205 -18.04 9.23 10.66
CA ALA A 205 -18.92 8.10 10.44
C ALA A 205 -18.19 7.00 9.65
N ASP A 206 -18.43 5.75 10.03
CA ASP A 206 -17.94 4.57 9.33
C ASP A 206 -19.02 3.49 9.34
N PHE A 207 -18.93 2.54 8.42
CA PHE A 207 -19.83 1.39 8.37
C PHE A 207 -19.62 0.44 9.55
N PHE A 208 -18.41 0.43 10.12
CA PHE A 208 -18.01 -0.52 11.15
C PHE A 208 -17.97 0.15 12.53
N PRO A 209 -18.81 -0.27 13.49
CA PRO A 209 -18.87 0.37 14.81
C PRO A 209 -17.55 0.37 15.58
N ASN A 210 -16.75 -0.70 15.46
CA ASN A 210 -15.43 -0.80 16.08
C ASN A 210 -14.44 0.23 15.50
N VAL A 211 -14.55 0.55 14.21
CA VAL A 211 -13.73 1.57 13.56
C VAL A 211 -14.08 2.96 14.09
N VAL A 212 -15.38 3.25 14.24
CA VAL A 212 -15.84 4.51 14.85
C VAL A 212 -15.38 4.62 16.30
N ASP A 213 -15.49 3.54 17.08
CA ASP A 213 -15.06 3.52 18.47
C ASP A 213 -13.56 3.81 18.59
N GLU A 214 -12.73 3.13 17.81
CA GLU A 214 -11.28 3.34 17.81
C GLU A 214 -10.90 4.75 17.33
N CYS A 215 -11.57 5.26 16.29
CA CYS A 215 -11.42 6.63 15.83
C CYS A 215 -11.65 7.66 16.94
N MET A 216 -12.70 7.47 17.75
CA MET A 216 -13.05 8.39 18.84
C MET A 216 -12.05 8.35 20.01
N HIS A 217 -11.37 7.22 20.20
CA HIS A 217 -10.38 7.02 21.26
C HIS A 217 -8.94 7.20 20.80
N THR A 218 -8.72 7.54 19.53
CA THR A 218 -7.36 7.78 19.02
C THR A 218 -6.78 9.03 19.68
N THR A 219 -5.70 8.87 20.43
CA THR A 219 -5.03 9.97 21.14
C THR A 219 -4.25 10.89 20.18
N ILE A 220 -4.35 12.21 20.40
CA ILE A 220 -3.85 13.29 19.54
C ILE A 220 -2.44 13.75 19.90
#